data_AF-A0A7Y1ZV08-F1
#
_entry.id   AF-A0A7Y1ZV08-F1
#
_cell.length_a   1.000
_cell.length_b   1.000
_cell.length_c   1.000
_cell.angle_alpha   90.00
_cell.angle_beta   90.00
_cell.angle_gamma   90.00
#
_symmetry.space_group_name_H-M   'P 1'
#
loop_
_entity.id
_entity.type
_entity.pdbx_description
1 polymer ?
#
loop_
_entity_poly.entity_id
_entity_poly.type
_entity_poly.pdbx_seq_one_letter_code
_entity_poly.pdbx_strand_id
1 'polypeptide(L)'
;MTSRRRKLSSLAIVVAFLMGLGTLTWTWTNVRTTSANFGDRETLDRNHLGAGTLDVAVGANTVSFDVIDMAAGDLQDGRLEVTNSGSLPLRYAVSAGSSGGPLAAVIELALWLDDGSTCASQPPATAWFHPTGQTVVALSGTPRALAPGQSEMLCMLGRLPLSAPSSAQGRELALNIVITAEHDLEVSS
;
A
#
# COMPACT_ATOMS: atom_id res chain seq x y z
N MET A 1 -72.03 37.92 -41.48
CA MET A 1 -71.76 38.81 -40.33
C MET A 1 -71.46 37.97 -39.10
N THR A 2 -70.35 38.28 -38.41
CA THR A 2 -70.02 37.98 -36.99
C THR A 2 -70.03 36.50 -36.54
N SER A 3 -68.88 35.82 -36.52
CA SER A 3 -67.89 35.80 -35.40
C SER A 3 -68.40 35.12 -34.12
N ARG A 4 -67.94 33.90 -33.87
CA ARG A 4 -67.73 33.36 -32.50
C ARG A 4 -66.39 32.64 -32.43
N ARG A 5 -65.32 33.44 -32.31
CA ARG A 5 -64.09 33.03 -31.63
C ARG A 5 -64.40 32.88 -30.14
N ARG A 6 -63.93 31.81 -29.49
CA ARG A 6 -63.31 31.82 -28.15
C ARG A 6 -62.98 30.38 -27.72
N LYS A 7 -61.85 30.28 -27.00
CA LYS A 7 -61.40 29.20 -26.11
C LYS A 7 -60.52 28.10 -26.70
N LEU A 8 -59.30 28.44 -27.14
CA LEU A 8 -58.22 27.44 -27.30
C LEU A 8 -56.83 28.00 -26.93
N SER A 9 -56.72 28.94 -25.98
CA SER A 9 -55.44 29.60 -25.65
C SER A 9 -55.08 29.56 -24.16
N SER A 10 -55.38 28.47 -23.44
CA SER A 10 -55.01 28.35 -22.02
C SER A 10 -54.51 26.96 -21.58
N LEU A 11 -54.06 26.11 -22.52
CA LEU A 11 -53.56 24.77 -22.16
C LEU A 11 -52.17 24.45 -22.75
N ALA A 12 -51.52 25.42 -23.40
CA ALA A 12 -50.19 25.21 -24.00
C ALA A 12 -49.01 25.70 -23.14
N ILE A 13 -49.25 26.51 -22.10
CA ILE A 13 -48.16 27.18 -21.37
C ILE A 13 -47.71 26.39 -20.12
N VAL A 14 -48.57 25.56 -19.52
CA VAL A 14 -48.19 24.82 -18.30
C VAL A 14 -47.31 23.59 -18.60
N VAL A 15 -47.42 23.01 -19.81
CA VAL A 15 -46.60 21.83 -20.19
C VAL A 15 -45.16 22.21 -20.56
N ALA A 16 -44.92 23.46 -21.01
CA ALA A 16 -43.58 23.90 -21.42
C ALA A 16 -42.63 24.17 -20.23
N PHE A 17 -43.14 24.40 -19.02
CA PHE A 17 -42.29 24.70 -17.86
C PHE A 17 -41.80 23.46 -17.10
N LEU A 18 -42.39 22.29 -17.34
CA LEU A 18 -42.02 21.03 -16.68
C LEU A 18 -40.93 20.22 -17.40
N MET A 19 -40.49 20.64 -18.60
CA MET A 19 -39.37 20.01 -19.32
C MET A 19 -38.02 20.77 -19.17
N GLY A 20 -37.97 21.83 -18.35
CA GLY A 20 -36.76 22.66 -18.18
C GLY A 20 -35.85 22.29 -17.00
N LEU A 21 -36.23 21.32 -16.16
CA LEU A 21 -35.58 21.06 -14.86
C LEU A 21 -35.13 19.59 -14.69
N GLY A 22 -34.87 18.88 -15.80
CA GLY A 22 -34.71 17.43 -15.81
C GLY A 22 -33.29 16.87 -15.98
N THR A 23 -32.24 17.69 -16.06
CA THR A 23 -30.87 17.17 -16.26
C THR A 23 -29.82 18.00 -15.53
N LEU A 24 -29.95 18.15 -14.22
CA LEU A 24 -28.76 18.29 -13.37
C LEU A 24 -28.16 16.89 -13.26
N THR A 25 -27.44 16.47 -14.31
CA THR A 25 -26.60 15.29 -14.24
C THR A 25 -25.53 15.58 -13.20
N TRP A 26 -25.67 14.94 -12.04
CA TRP A 26 -24.62 14.81 -11.06
C TRP A 26 -23.44 14.14 -11.75
N THR A 27 -22.53 14.92 -12.34
CA THR A 27 -21.22 14.42 -12.70
C THR A 27 -20.51 14.20 -11.38
N TRP A 28 -20.56 12.97 -10.89
CA TRP A 28 -19.63 12.48 -9.88
C TRP A 28 -18.25 12.59 -10.52
N THR A 29 -17.58 13.72 -10.29
CA THR A 29 -16.16 13.87 -10.52
C THR A 29 -15.51 12.88 -9.57
N ASN A 30 -15.21 11.70 -10.10
CA ASN A 30 -14.28 10.78 -9.48
C ASN A 30 -12.98 11.55 -9.33
N VAL A 31 -12.76 12.14 -8.15
CA VAL A 31 -11.45 12.63 -7.74
C VAL A 31 -10.60 11.38 -7.68
N ARG A 32 -9.96 11.05 -8.81
CA ARG A 32 -8.85 10.13 -8.83
C ARG A 32 -7.74 10.87 -8.10
N THR A 33 -7.61 10.62 -6.81
CA THR A 33 -6.39 10.91 -6.07
C THR A 33 -5.27 10.19 -6.82
N THR A 34 -4.57 10.92 -7.67
CA THR A 34 -3.30 10.47 -8.22
C THR A 34 -2.33 10.53 -7.08
N SER A 35 -2.26 9.47 -6.29
CA SER A 35 -1.10 9.18 -5.46
C SER A 35 0.07 9.03 -6.41
N ALA A 36 0.85 10.11 -6.55
CA ALA A 36 2.11 10.08 -7.28
C ALA A 36 3.06 9.24 -6.42
N ASN A 37 3.21 7.97 -6.80
CA ASN A 37 4.20 7.10 -6.19
C ASN A 37 5.56 7.48 -6.79
N PHE A 38 6.31 8.32 -6.08
CA PHE A 38 7.69 8.65 -6.41
C PHE A 38 8.60 7.55 -5.85
N GLY A 39 8.51 6.36 -6.44
CA GLY A 39 9.54 5.33 -6.29
C GLY A 39 10.52 5.47 -7.45
N ASP A 40 11.70 6.02 -7.19
CA ASP A 40 12.84 5.88 -8.09
C ASP A 40 13.26 4.40 -8.13
N ARG A 41 12.90 3.71 -9.21
CA ARG A 41 13.46 2.39 -9.52
C ARG A 41 14.86 2.59 -10.11
N GLU A 42 15.88 2.68 -9.26
CA GLU A 42 17.25 2.39 -9.71
C GLU A 42 17.46 0.88 -9.74
N THR A 43 17.70 0.35 -10.94
CA THR A 43 18.17 -1.03 -11.12
C THR A 43 19.66 -1.06 -10.78
N LEU A 44 20.01 -1.46 -9.56
CA LEU A 44 21.40 -1.60 -9.13
C LEU A 44 21.95 -2.95 -9.63
N ASP A 45 23.09 -2.90 -10.33
CA ASP A 45 23.73 -4.04 -11.02
C ASP A 45 24.40 -5.07 -10.08
N ARG A 46 24.10 -5.06 -8.77
CA ARG A 46 24.53 -6.04 -7.75
C ARG A 46 23.58 -6.02 -6.56
N ASN A 47 23.13 -7.20 -6.10
CA ASN A 47 22.39 -7.63 -4.88
C ASN A 47 22.15 -6.68 -3.69
N HIS A 48 21.96 -5.39 -3.93
CA HIS A 48 21.72 -4.39 -2.90
C HIS A 48 20.40 -3.73 -3.21
N LEU A 49 19.38 -4.04 -2.41
CA LEU A 49 18.17 -3.23 -2.38
C LEU A 49 18.52 -1.93 -1.64
N GLY A 50 18.33 -0.80 -2.32
CA GLY A 50 18.56 0.52 -1.76
C GLY A 50 17.56 0.84 -0.65
N ALA A 51 17.94 1.76 0.24
CA ALA A 51 16.99 2.31 1.21
C ALA A 51 15.85 3.01 0.46
N GLY A 52 14.60 2.73 0.84
CA GLY A 52 13.44 3.49 0.38
C GLY A 52 12.87 4.36 1.49
N THR A 53 12.30 5.51 1.12
CA THR A 53 11.41 6.29 1.99
C THR A 53 9.98 6.12 1.50
N LEU A 54 9.06 5.82 2.41
CA LEU A 54 7.63 5.82 2.16
C LEU A 54 6.97 6.90 3.01
N ASP A 55 6.48 7.92 2.32
CA ASP A 55 5.59 8.91 2.92
C ASP A 55 4.17 8.35 3.01
N VAL A 56 3.69 8.17 4.24
CA VAL A 56 2.41 7.53 4.49
C VAL A 56 1.32 8.59 4.60
N ALA A 57 0.47 8.65 3.57
CA ALA A 57 -0.85 9.24 3.65
C ALA A 57 -1.89 8.18 4.09
N VAL A 58 -3.06 8.64 4.54
CA VAL A 58 -4.21 7.74 4.82
C VAL A 58 -4.54 6.89 3.59
N GLY A 59 -4.71 5.59 3.79
CA GLY A 59 -4.94 4.62 2.72
C GLY A 59 -3.89 3.50 2.73
N ALA A 60 -3.70 2.88 1.57
CA ALA A 60 -2.76 1.78 1.39
C ALA A 60 -1.64 2.18 0.43
N ASN A 61 -0.40 1.95 0.84
CA ASN A 61 0.79 2.13 0.03
C ASN A 61 1.51 0.80 -0.13
N THR A 62 2.08 0.56 -1.32
CA THR A 62 2.73 -0.70 -1.66
C THR A 62 4.18 -0.47 -2.09
N VAL A 63 5.10 -1.23 -1.49
CA VAL A 63 6.53 -1.25 -1.82
C VAL A 63 6.94 -2.68 -2.18
N SER A 64 7.86 -2.84 -3.13
CA SER A 64 8.40 -4.16 -3.51
C SER A 64 9.73 -4.41 -2.79
N PHE A 65 9.91 -5.62 -2.27
CA PHE A 65 11.19 -6.15 -1.80
C PHE A 65 11.52 -7.36 -2.68
N ASP A 66 12.49 -7.20 -3.58
CA ASP A 66 12.77 -8.18 -4.63
C ASP A 66 13.95 -9.06 -4.23
N VAL A 67 13.70 -10.36 -4.10
CA VAL A 67 14.73 -11.35 -3.80
C VAL A 67 15.12 -12.05 -5.08
N ILE A 68 16.36 -11.85 -5.52
CA ILE A 68 16.87 -12.35 -6.81
C ILE A 68 18.12 -13.20 -6.61
N ASP A 69 18.30 -14.19 -7.51
CA ASP A 69 19.52 -14.96 -7.68
C ASP A 69 20.13 -15.60 -6.41
N MET A 70 19.30 -15.92 -5.42
CA MET A 70 19.77 -16.55 -4.17
C MET A 70 20.20 -18.00 -4.38
N ALA A 71 21.31 -18.37 -3.74
CA ALA A 71 21.72 -19.74 -3.46
C ALA A 71 21.37 -20.14 -2.01
N ALA A 72 21.37 -21.45 -1.73
CA ALA A 72 21.08 -21.95 -0.40
C ALA A 72 22.13 -21.45 0.60
N GLY A 73 21.67 -20.83 1.69
CA GLY A 73 22.51 -20.17 2.70
C GLY A 73 22.62 -18.65 2.53
N ASP A 74 22.20 -18.10 1.39
CA ASP A 74 22.26 -16.66 1.14
C ASP A 74 21.28 -15.88 2.03
N LEU A 75 21.62 -14.62 2.23
CA LEU A 75 20.82 -13.60 2.91
C LEU A 75 20.64 -12.42 1.96
N GLN A 76 19.45 -11.82 1.98
CA GLN A 76 19.14 -10.57 1.29
C GLN A 76 18.50 -9.62 2.30
N ASP A 77 19.13 -8.48 2.56
CA ASP A 77 18.61 -7.45 3.44
C ASP A 77 17.89 -6.34 2.66
N GLY A 78 17.00 -5.65 3.36
CA GLY A 78 16.30 -4.46 2.87
C GLY A 78 15.85 -3.59 4.02
N ARG A 79 15.59 -2.31 3.72
CA ARG A 79 15.07 -1.35 4.68
C ARG A 79 14.09 -0.38 4.02
N LEU A 80 13.07 -0.01 4.77
CA LEU A 80 12.04 0.93 4.36
C LEU A 80 11.80 1.92 5.50
N GLU A 81 12.12 3.19 5.28
CA GLU A 81 11.75 4.25 6.21
C GLU A 81 10.27 4.60 6.00
N VAL A 82 9.49 4.57 7.08
CA VAL A 82 8.06 4.88 7.09
C VAL A 82 7.89 6.22 7.78
N THR A 83 7.45 7.24 7.04
CA THR A 83 7.35 8.62 7.53
C THR A 83 5.90 9.10 7.55
N ASN A 84 5.48 9.79 8.61
CA ASN A 84 4.24 10.53 8.65
C ASN A 84 4.51 12.02 8.37
N SER A 85 4.38 12.46 7.12
CA SER A 85 4.50 13.89 6.76
C SER A 85 3.23 14.72 7.07
N GLY A 86 2.17 14.07 7.55
CA GLY A 86 0.90 14.71 7.87
C GLY A 86 0.92 15.53 9.16
N SER A 87 -0.21 16.17 9.46
CA SER A 87 -0.40 16.99 10.67
C SER A 87 -1.12 16.27 11.81
N LEU A 88 -1.64 15.06 11.55
CA LEU A 88 -2.36 14.24 12.52
C LEU A 88 -1.59 12.92 12.77
N PRO A 89 -1.67 12.36 13.99
CA PRO A 89 -1.12 11.04 14.25
C PRO A 89 -1.81 9.99 13.37
N LEU A 90 -1.04 9.00 12.93
CA LEU A 90 -1.52 7.86 12.16
C LEU A 90 -1.40 6.58 12.98
N ARG A 91 -2.30 5.63 12.73
CA ARG A 91 -2.09 4.21 13.06
C ARG A 91 -1.83 3.47 11.76
N TYR A 92 -0.75 2.70 11.70
CA TYR A 92 -0.43 1.91 10.52
C TYR A 92 -0.20 0.44 10.84
N ALA A 93 -0.54 -0.42 9.88
CA ALA A 93 -0.26 -1.85 9.91
C ALA A 93 0.54 -2.23 8.67
N VAL A 94 1.49 -3.16 8.85
CA VAL A 94 2.32 -3.69 7.76
C VAL A 94 1.92 -5.12 7.48
N SER A 95 1.73 -5.41 6.21
CA SER A 95 1.55 -6.76 5.72
C SER A 95 2.47 -7.02 4.54
N ALA A 96 2.84 -8.29 4.35
CA ALA A 96 3.70 -8.70 3.25
C ALA A 96 3.10 -9.92 2.55
N GLY A 97 3.24 -10.02 1.24
CA GLY A 97 2.78 -11.16 0.47
C GLY A 97 3.52 -11.31 -0.85
N SER A 98 3.53 -12.51 -1.41
CA SER A 98 4.12 -12.79 -2.72
C SER A 98 3.11 -13.43 -3.67
N SER A 99 3.42 -13.42 -4.97
CA SER A 99 2.65 -14.13 -6.00
C SER A 99 2.83 -15.65 -5.97
N GLY A 100 3.68 -16.18 -5.08
CA GLY A 100 3.96 -17.61 -4.92
C GLY A 100 5.16 -18.09 -5.76
N GLY A 101 5.26 -19.42 -5.94
CA GLY A 101 6.33 -20.07 -6.70
C GLY A 101 7.32 -20.87 -5.84
N PRO A 102 8.29 -21.58 -6.47
CA PRO A 102 9.21 -22.46 -5.75
C PRO A 102 10.06 -21.76 -4.69
N LEU A 103 10.50 -20.52 -4.96
CA LEU A 103 11.26 -19.72 -4.00
C LEU A 103 10.38 -19.23 -2.84
N ALA A 104 9.18 -18.73 -3.12
CA ALA A 104 8.21 -18.33 -2.10
C ALA A 104 7.89 -19.45 -1.11
N ALA A 105 7.90 -20.71 -1.58
CA ALA A 105 7.62 -21.90 -0.78
C ALA A 105 8.67 -22.22 0.28
N VAL A 106 9.89 -21.73 0.13
CA VAL A 106 11.03 -22.14 0.98
C VAL A 106 11.79 -20.98 1.59
N ILE A 107 11.64 -19.76 1.08
CA ILE A 107 12.28 -18.59 1.66
C ILE A 107 11.70 -18.29 3.05
N GLU A 108 12.57 -17.89 3.95
CA GLU A 108 12.21 -17.37 5.26
C GLU A 108 12.38 -15.86 5.23
N LEU A 109 11.37 -15.12 5.66
CA LEU A 109 11.40 -13.68 5.73
C LEU A 109 11.25 -13.23 7.18
N ALA A 110 12.02 -12.22 7.55
CA ALA A 110 11.81 -11.49 8.78
C ALA A 110 11.45 -10.04 8.46
N LEU A 111 10.41 -9.52 9.10
CA LEU A 111 10.13 -8.09 9.17
C LEU A 111 10.10 -7.65 10.63
N TRP A 112 10.83 -6.58 10.94
CA TRP A 112 10.86 -6.00 12.28
C TRP A 112 11.11 -4.50 12.18
N LEU A 113 10.85 -3.81 13.29
CA LEU A 113 11.13 -2.39 13.40
C LEU A 113 12.41 -2.18 14.18
N ASP A 114 13.15 -1.16 13.79
CA ASP A 114 14.33 -0.70 14.48
C ASP A 114 14.15 0.78 14.86
N ASP A 115 14.62 1.16 16.04
CA ASP A 115 14.59 2.55 16.51
C ASP A 115 15.82 3.35 16.03
N GLY A 116 16.80 2.66 15.44
CA GLY A 116 17.98 3.25 14.83
C GLY A 116 17.81 3.66 13.37
N SER A 117 18.83 4.35 12.84
CA SER A 117 18.98 4.63 11.40
C SER A 117 19.45 3.42 10.58
N THR A 118 19.78 2.31 11.26
CA THR A 118 20.30 1.08 10.68
C THR A 118 19.61 -0.12 11.30
N CYS A 119 19.26 -1.09 10.47
CA CYS A 119 18.72 -2.36 10.93
C CYS A 119 19.76 -3.16 11.73
N ALA A 120 19.34 -3.73 12.85
CA ALA A 120 20.09 -4.74 13.56
C ALA A 120 20.49 -5.88 12.61
N SER A 121 21.68 -6.45 12.79
CA SER A 121 22.17 -7.53 11.91
C SER A 121 21.40 -8.84 12.04
N GLN A 122 20.55 -8.98 13.06
CA GLN A 122 19.74 -10.16 13.31
C GLN A 122 18.31 -9.74 13.70
N PRO A 123 17.28 -10.32 13.06
CA PRO A 123 15.89 -10.09 13.45
C PRO A 123 15.57 -10.74 14.79
N PRO A 124 14.56 -10.24 15.53
CA PRO A 124 14.03 -10.93 16.68
C PRO A 124 13.43 -12.28 16.26
N ALA A 125 13.50 -13.29 17.11
CA ALA A 125 13.05 -14.65 16.79
C ALA A 125 11.57 -14.73 16.36
N THR A 126 10.75 -13.77 16.78
CA THR A 126 9.31 -13.68 16.47
C THR A 126 9.00 -13.03 15.13
N ALA A 127 10.01 -12.47 14.42
CA ALA A 127 9.80 -11.78 13.15
C ALA A 127 9.76 -12.70 11.94
N TRP A 128 10.17 -13.97 12.08
CA TRP A 128 10.29 -14.91 10.96
C TRP A 128 8.95 -15.50 10.52
N PHE A 129 8.72 -15.53 9.21
CA PHE A 129 7.57 -16.17 8.57
C PHE A 129 7.91 -16.65 7.14
N HIS A 130 7.02 -17.45 6.56
CA HIS A 130 7.09 -17.85 5.14
C HIS A 130 6.03 -17.10 4.32
N PRO A 131 6.37 -16.50 3.16
CA PRO A 131 5.44 -15.69 2.36
C PRO A 131 4.48 -16.51 1.48
N THR A 132 4.19 -17.76 1.86
CA THR A 132 3.35 -18.65 1.05
C THR A 132 1.87 -18.32 1.20
N GLY A 133 1.25 -17.79 0.14
CA GLY A 133 -0.21 -17.71 0.01
C GLY A 133 -0.88 -16.70 0.94
N GLN A 134 -1.34 -15.59 0.35
CA GLN A 134 -2.03 -14.45 0.98
C GLN A 134 -1.30 -13.76 2.14
N THR A 135 -1.52 -12.45 2.17
CA THR A 135 -1.12 -11.42 3.13
C THR A 135 -0.76 -11.95 4.52
N VAL A 136 0.53 -12.04 4.81
CA VAL A 136 1.03 -12.27 6.18
C VAL A 136 1.07 -10.93 6.89
N VAL A 137 0.42 -10.82 8.05
CA VAL A 137 0.53 -9.63 8.90
C VAL A 137 1.92 -9.65 9.52
N ALA A 138 2.80 -8.78 9.02
CA ALA A 138 4.23 -8.85 9.25
C ALA A 138 4.65 -8.23 10.60
N LEU A 139 3.81 -7.40 11.22
CA LEU A 139 4.06 -6.78 12.53
C LEU A 139 2.88 -7.01 13.47
N SER A 140 3.07 -7.87 14.48
CA SER A 140 2.28 -8.15 15.71
C SER A 140 0.73 -8.10 15.69
N GLY A 141 0.07 -7.97 14.54
CA GLY A 141 -1.40 -7.84 14.44
C GLY A 141 -1.98 -6.53 14.96
N THR A 142 -1.19 -5.67 15.59
CA THR A 142 -1.63 -4.42 16.23
C THR A 142 -1.14 -3.22 15.43
N PRO A 143 -2.05 -2.37 14.90
CA PRO A 143 -1.67 -1.12 14.28
C PRO A 143 -0.82 -0.27 15.22
N ARG A 144 0.25 0.31 14.70
CA ARG A 144 1.22 1.12 15.46
C ARG A 144 0.96 2.61 15.23
N ALA A 145 1.04 3.39 16.30
CA ALA A 145 0.91 4.84 16.21
C ALA A 145 2.21 5.47 15.68
N LEU A 146 2.08 6.44 14.78
CA LEU A 146 3.18 7.23 14.22
C LEU A 146 2.79 8.72 14.29
N ALA A 147 3.48 9.47 15.14
CA ALA A 147 3.17 10.88 15.35
C ALA A 147 3.55 11.76 14.13
N PRO A 148 2.95 12.95 13.98
CA PRO A 148 3.31 13.90 12.92
C PRO A 148 4.82 14.19 12.88
N GLY A 149 5.41 14.15 11.68
CA GLY A 149 6.83 14.41 11.44
C GLY A 149 7.79 13.36 11.99
N GLN A 150 7.30 12.21 12.45
CA GLN A 150 8.14 11.09 12.86
C GLN A 150 8.34 10.09 11.72
N SER A 151 9.48 9.40 11.78
CA SER A 151 9.82 8.26 10.93
C SER A 151 10.12 7.03 11.79
N GLU A 152 9.86 5.85 11.25
CA GLU A 152 10.31 4.57 11.79
C GLU A 152 10.97 3.73 10.70
N MET A 153 11.97 2.93 11.05
CA MET A 153 12.67 2.06 10.11
C MET A 153 12.06 0.65 10.13
N LEU A 154 11.48 0.22 9.02
CA LEU A 154 11.06 -1.16 8.79
C LEU A 154 12.21 -1.94 8.14
N CYS A 155 12.69 -2.93 8.86
CA CYS A 155 13.77 -3.80 8.46
C CYS A 155 13.25 -5.11 7.89
N MET A 156 13.94 -5.60 6.85
CA MET A 156 13.58 -6.80 6.11
C MET A 156 14.81 -7.67 5.93
N LEU A 157 14.65 -8.98 6.12
CA LEU A 157 15.67 -9.97 5.84
C LEU A 157 15.05 -11.19 5.20
N GLY A 158 15.45 -11.49 3.97
CA GLY A 158 15.21 -12.77 3.32
C GLY A 158 16.37 -13.72 3.57
N ARG A 159 16.06 -14.96 3.92
CA ARG A 159 17.01 -16.06 4.05
C ARG A 159 16.54 -17.22 3.20
N LEU A 160 17.43 -17.74 2.35
CA LEU A 160 17.22 -19.02 1.70
C LEU A 160 17.90 -20.11 2.52
N PRO A 161 17.16 -21.02 3.19
CA PRO A 161 17.78 -22.02 4.06
C PRO A 161 18.78 -22.92 3.33
N LEU A 162 19.79 -23.43 4.03
CA LEU A 162 20.77 -24.39 3.48
C LEU A 162 20.10 -25.69 2.97
N SER A 163 18.92 -26.02 3.48
CA SER A 163 18.10 -27.16 3.04
C SER A 163 17.23 -26.87 1.81
N ALA A 164 17.29 -25.66 1.24
CA ALA A 164 16.46 -25.28 0.11
C ALA A 164 16.78 -26.13 -1.14
N PRO A 165 15.76 -26.65 -1.84
CA PRO A 165 15.97 -27.44 -3.05
C PRO A 165 16.53 -26.58 -4.18
N SER A 166 17.27 -27.20 -5.10
CA SER A 166 17.81 -26.51 -6.28
C SER A 166 16.72 -25.89 -7.18
N SER A 167 15.47 -26.34 -7.08
CA SER A 167 14.32 -25.74 -7.78
C SER A 167 14.02 -24.30 -7.36
N ALA A 168 14.44 -23.89 -6.15
CA ALA A 168 14.26 -22.54 -5.62
C ALA A 168 15.47 -21.61 -5.84
N GLN A 169 16.64 -22.16 -6.14
CA GLN A 169 17.88 -21.40 -6.32
C GLN A 169 17.89 -20.66 -7.67
N GLY A 170 18.52 -19.48 -7.70
CA GLY A 170 18.61 -18.67 -8.93
C GLY A 170 17.24 -18.18 -9.44
N ARG A 171 16.26 -18.08 -8.54
CA ARG A 171 14.90 -17.61 -8.85
C ARG A 171 14.71 -16.20 -8.31
N GLU A 172 13.73 -15.52 -8.88
CA GLU A 172 13.24 -14.23 -8.42
C GLU A 172 11.94 -14.39 -7.64
N LEU A 173 11.80 -13.60 -6.58
CA LEU A 173 10.58 -13.46 -5.80
C LEU A 173 10.38 -11.97 -5.45
N ALA A 174 9.33 -11.37 -6.00
CA ALA A 174 8.88 -10.05 -5.60
C ALA A 174 7.93 -10.15 -4.39
N LEU A 175 8.29 -9.49 -3.30
CA LEU A 175 7.45 -9.39 -2.09
C LEU A 175 6.77 -8.03 -2.06
N ASN A 176 5.45 -8.03 -2.07
CA ASN A 176 4.64 -6.83 -1.95
C ASN A 176 4.40 -6.54 -0.48
N ILE A 177 4.95 -5.42 -0.01
CA ILE A 177 4.77 -4.91 1.34
C ILE A 177 3.71 -3.84 1.27
N VAL A 178 2.61 -4.06 1.98
CA VAL A 178 1.46 -3.16 2.03
C VAL A 178 1.40 -2.51 3.40
N ILE A 179 1.52 -1.19 3.43
CA ILE A 179 1.34 -0.36 4.61
C ILE A 179 -0.04 0.26 4.54
N THR A 180 -0.92 -0.12 5.46
CA THR A 180 -2.27 0.43 5.59
C THR A 180 -2.29 1.38 6.77
N ALA A 181 -2.69 2.63 6.54
CA ALA A 181 -2.71 3.66 7.57
C ALA A 181 -4.07 4.36 7.67
N GLU A 182 -4.45 4.68 8.91
CA GLU A 182 -5.64 5.44 9.28
C GLU A 182 -5.26 6.55 10.27
N HIS A 183 -6.08 7.60 10.40
CA HIS A 183 -5.85 8.62 11.43
C HIS A 183 -6.15 8.07 12.82
N ASP A 184 -5.27 8.37 13.79
CA ASP A 184 -5.53 8.10 15.20
C ASP A 184 -6.38 9.23 15.80
N LEU A 185 -7.70 9.09 15.74
CA LEU A 185 -8.64 10.12 16.21
C LEU A 185 -8.96 10.01 17.72
N GLU A 186 -8.38 9.06 18.45
CA GLU A 186 -8.71 8.82 19.86
C GLU A 186 -8.14 9.86 20.85
N VAL A 187 -7.41 10.87 20.38
CA VAL A 187 -6.79 11.87 21.26
C VAL A 187 -7.59 13.17 21.27
N SER A 188 -8.71 13.21 22.01
CA SER A 188 -9.16 14.43 22.72
C SER A 188 -10.41 14.16 23.56
N SER A 189 -10.23 13.58 24.75
CA SER A 189 -11.20 13.68 25.85
C SER A 189 -10.51 14.13 27.12
#